data_AF-A0A954RSP1-F1
#
_entry.id   AF-A0A954RSP1-F1
#
_cell.length_a   1.000
_cell.length_b   1.000
_cell.length_c   1.000
_cell.angle_alpha   90.00
_cell.angle_beta   90.00
_cell.angle_gamma   90.00
#
_symmetry.space_group_name_H-M   'P 1'
#
loop_
_entity.id
_entity.type
_entity.pdbx_description
1 polymer ?
#
loop_
_entity_poly.entity_id
_entity_poly.type
_entity_poly.pdbx_seq_one_letter_code
_entity_poly.pdbx_strand_id
1 'polypeptide(L)'
;MNVRLSSILGVGVMMTLIVIVVAILDTIFGHRLSSSVGNANSSGPASGANSVQASTQDSARLAEINQELLEAFRTSTETSRSLDEAQRMAEQWEQDLSSLMNNDEGRLIASHADLVQKIAYLQSQTRPTSAEITALRLSLTPLDAEVTSRYGLSKPEPLPGNVLAQLHDLHSQTQSIHETWSAATEQLRAIIREAKRRSPAPPSSPAPPATPPAPPQVVSPASVAATASSPDASANSNASSVSAPAAIGNAVPNAAPPQPPAGATVTPPAPTDAAGLKAAVQQRQDDEALAEMEATIQAERERDKLAAQRKAAQEQLQREREEQQAVLLAEAQSPEVSQLLSPFLTKRYHQPRLAGSSVQMQRTFDEHPMSLTALQSVGALEASEYGLEVLVRVASHRDLAPPKWQYRPSPRTWSRETRATLIKTQDALRRLGPVLVENGLLSQ
;
A
#
# COMPACT_ATOMS: atom_id res chain seq x y z
N MET A 1 -5.22 3.56 -26.07
CA MET A 1 -3.83 3.80 -25.62
C MET A 1 -3.80 5.14 -24.88
N ASN A 2 -3.89 5.15 -23.54
CA ASN A 2 -3.55 6.31 -22.65
C ASN A 2 -3.96 6.05 -21.18
N VAL A 3 -3.59 4.90 -20.60
CA VAL A 3 -3.85 4.63 -19.17
C VAL A 3 -2.72 3.80 -18.56
N ARG A 4 -1.47 4.30 -18.48
CA ARG A 4 -0.38 3.58 -17.76
C ARG A 4 0.73 4.46 -17.13
N LEU A 5 0.49 5.75 -16.83
CA LEU A 5 1.51 6.61 -16.20
C LEU A 5 1.25 6.98 -14.73
N SER A 6 0.10 6.65 -14.14
CA SER A 6 -0.24 7.17 -12.80
C SER A 6 0.41 6.44 -11.62
N SER A 7 0.93 5.21 -11.80
CA SER A 7 1.32 4.36 -10.66
C SER A 7 2.75 4.57 -10.17
N ILE A 8 3.61 5.24 -10.95
CA ILE A 8 5.05 5.41 -10.60
C ILE A 8 5.28 6.71 -9.80
N LEU A 9 4.40 7.70 -9.90
CA LEU A 9 4.52 8.98 -9.18
C LEU A 9 4.17 8.90 -7.69
N GLY A 10 3.37 7.91 -7.25
CA GLY A 10 2.87 7.87 -5.86
C GLY A 10 3.91 7.56 -4.77
N VAL A 11 4.94 6.77 -5.09
CA VAL A 11 5.93 6.34 -4.08
C VAL A 11 6.98 7.42 -3.81
N GLY A 12 7.38 8.18 -4.83
CA GLY A 12 8.34 9.27 -4.68
C GLY A 12 7.80 10.45 -3.85
N VAL A 13 6.51 10.76 -3.99
CA VAL A 13 5.84 11.84 -3.24
C VAL A 13 5.75 11.49 -1.75
N MET A 14 5.46 10.23 -1.41
CA MET A 14 5.38 9.74 -0.03
C MET A 14 6.72 9.81 0.72
N MET A 15 7.82 9.44 0.06
CA MET A 15 9.17 9.56 0.64
C MET A 15 9.59 11.02 0.86
N THR A 16 9.24 11.92 -0.07
CA THR A 16 9.56 13.35 0.05
C THR A 16 8.79 13.99 1.21
N LEU A 17 7.54 13.58 1.45
CA LEU A 17 6.71 14.03 2.57
C LEU A 17 7.29 13.65 3.94
N ILE A 18 7.83 12.43 4.09
CA ILE A 18 8.44 11.98 5.35
C ILE A 18 9.68 12.83 5.70
N VAL A 19 10.51 13.16 4.70
CA VAL A 19 11.71 13.99 4.90
C VAL A 19 11.34 15.42 5.31
N ILE A 20 10.28 15.98 4.73
CA ILE A 20 9.79 17.32 5.06
C ILE A 20 9.23 17.37 6.49
N VAL A 21 8.44 16.36 6.91
CA VAL A 21 7.88 16.30 8.27
C VAL A 21 8.99 16.22 9.34
N VAL A 22 10.06 15.47 9.09
CA VAL A 22 11.20 15.38 10.02
C VAL A 22 11.95 16.72 10.12
N ALA A 23 12.17 17.42 9.01
CA ALA A 23 12.84 18.73 9.03
C ALA A 23 12.02 19.84 9.73
N ILE A 24 10.69 19.78 9.62
CA ILE A 24 9.78 20.72 10.30
C ILE A 24 9.78 20.48 11.82
N LEU A 25 9.77 19.23 12.27
CA LEU A 25 9.84 18.90 13.69
C LEU A 25 11.16 19.38 14.33
N ASP A 26 12.28 19.28 13.62
CA ASP A 26 13.58 19.77 14.09
C ASP A 26 13.62 21.31 14.20
N THR A 27 12.98 22.01 13.26
CA THR A 27 12.94 23.49 13.26
C THR A 27 12.04 24.05 14.36
N ILE A 28 10.90 23.42 14.62
CA ILE A 28 9.94 23.84 15.66
C ILE A 28 10.51 23.58 17.07
N PHE A 29 11.22 22.47 17.27
CA PHE A 29 11.81 22.16 18.58
C PHE A 29 13.17 22.84 18.82
N GLY A 30 13.94 23.14 17.76
CA GLY A 30 15.25 23.80 17.88
C GLY A 30 15.16 25.27 18.34
N HIS A 31 14.13 26.01 17.93
CA HIS A 31 14.07 27.46 18.19
C HIS A 31 13.63 27.85 19.61
N ARG A 32 13.16 26.92 20.45
CA ARG A 32 12.72 27.21 21.83
C ARG A 32 13.81 27.20 22.91
N LEU A 33 15.08 26.99 22.55
CA LEU A 33 16.18 26.91 23.53
C LEU A 33 17.15 28.09 23.51
N SER A 34 16.91 29.15 22.72
CA SER A 34 17.83 30.30 22.60
C SER A 34 17.24 31.66 23.00
N SER A 35 16.37 31.71 24.02
CA SER A 35 16.07 32.95 24.74
C SER A 35 16.94 33.03 26.00
N SER A 36 18.20 33.41 25.77
CA SER A 36 19.17 33.76 26.81
C SER A 36 18.67 34.97 27.60
N VAL A 37 18.62 34.79 28.92
CA VAL A 37 18.33 35.80 29.94
C VAL A 37 19.44 36.85 29.93
N GLY A 38 19.21 37.96 29.22
CA GLY A 38 19.99 39.19 29.32
C GLY A 38 19.28 40.19 30.22
N ASN A 39 19.55 40.09 31.53
CA ASN A 39 19.10 41.06 32.53
C ASN A 39 20.00 42.30 32.45
N ALA A 40 19.47 43.43 31.95
CA ALA A 40 20.13 44.72 32.05
C ALA A 40 19.11 45.81 32.37
N ASN A 41 19.21 46.29 33.62
CA ASN A 41 18.64 47.53 34.12
C ASN A 41 18.95 48.71 33.19
N SER A 42 17.92 49.40 32.68
CA SER A 42 17.96 50.85 32.52
C SER A 42 16.54 51.41 32.42
N SER A 43 16.20 52.21 33.41
CA SER A 43 14.99 52.98 33.60
C SER A 43 14.70 53.95 32.45
N GLY A 44 13.57 53.73 31.78
CA GLY A 44 12.90 54.69 30.90
C GLY A 44 11.42 54.34 30.79
N PRO A 45 10.49 55.08 31.43
CA PRO A 45 9.08 54.72 31.45
C PRO A 45 8.35 55.26 30.20
N ALA A 46 7.36 54.49 29.75
CA ALA A 46 6.23 54.89 28.87
C ALA A 46 6.24 54.54 27.36
N SER A 47 7.25 53.90 26.77
CA SER A 47 7.18 53.48 25.34
C SER A 47 7.20 51.95 25.08
N GLY A 48 7.47 51.12 26.09
CA GLY A 48 7.63 49.66 25.93
C GLY A 48 6.36 48.82 25.91
N ALA A 49 5.22 49.33 26.39
CA ALA A 49 4.00 48.54 26.58
C ALA A 49 3.33 48.10 25.27
N ASN A 50 3.44 48.89 24.19
CA ASN A 50 2.83 48.56 22.90
C ASN A 50 3.58 47.45 22.15
N SER A 51 4.88 47.25 22.43
CA SER A 51 5.70 46.25 21.72
C SER A 51 5.39 44.80 22.15
N VAL A 52 5.07 44.59 23.43
CA VAL A 52 4.75 43.26 23.97
C VAL A 52 3.39 42.77 23.49
N GLN A 53 2.40 43.66 23.38
CA GLN A 53 1.07 43.32 22.87
C GLN A 53 1.10 42.90 21.39
N ALA A 54 1.87 43.60 20.55
CA ALA A 54 2.03 43.25 19.13
C ALA A 54 2.63 41.84 18.97
N SER A 55 3.69 41.51 19.74
CA SER A 55 4.32 40.18 19.67
C SER A 55 3.39 39.04 20.11
N THR A 56 2.49 39.30 21.06
CA THR A 56 1.54 38.30 21.55
C THR A 56 0.46 38.04 20.49
N GLN A 57 -0.06 39.08 19.86
CA GLN A 57 -1.07 38.97 18.80
C GLN A 57 -0.54 38.24 17.56
N ASP A 58 0.70 38.52 17.16
CA ASP A 58 1.36 37.83 16.04
C ASP A 58 1.55 36.34 16.33
N SER A 59 1.94 35.99 17.57
CA SER A 59 2.10 34.59 17.96
C SER A 59 0.78 33.80 17.96
N ALA A 60 -0.32 34.44 18.40
CA ALA A 60 -1.65 33.84 18.40
C ALA A 60 -2.15 33.62 16.97
N ARG A 61 -1.97 34.60 16.09
CA ARG A 61 -2.33 34.50 14.67
C ARG A 61 -1.54 33.40 13.94
N LEU A 62 -0.25 33.28 14.22
CA LEU A 62 0.58 32.19 13.67
C LEU A 62 0.14 30.82 14.17
N ALA A 63 -0.30 30.70 15.43
CA ALA A 63 -0.84 29.45 15.96
C ALA A 63 -2.14 29.05 15.27
N GLU A 64 -3.04 30.01 15.04
CA GLU A 64 -4.30 29.81 14.32
C GLU A 64 -4.07 29.35 12.87
N ILE A 65 -3.17 30.02 12.13
CA ILE A 65 -2.81 29.63 10.76
C ILE A 65 -2.25 28.21 10.71
N ASN A 66 -1.35 27.85 11.64
CA ASN A 66 -0.80 26.50 11.69
C ASN A 66 -1.86 25.44 12.00
N GLN A 67 -2.83 25.77 12.86
CA GLN A 67 -3.94 24.87 13.16
C GLN A 67 -4.83 24.66 11.93
N GLU A 68 -5.16 25.74 11.20
CA GLU A 68 -5.95 25.68 9.96
C GLU A 68 -5.24 24.85 8.88
N LEU A 69 -3.93 25.06 8.68
CA LEU A 69 -3.13 24.29 7.73
C LEU A 69 -3.06 22.80 8.10
N LEU A 70 -2.90 22.49 9.39
CA LEU A 70 -2.86 21.11 9.87
C LEU A 70 -4.22 20.41 9.68
N GLU A 71 -5.32 21.11 9.94
CA GLU A 71 -6.67 20.60 9.70
C GLU A 71 -6.89 20.33 8.20
N ALA A 72 -6.55 21.29 7.33
CA ALA A 72 -6.69 21.12 5.89
C ALA A 72 -5.86 19.94 5.36
N PHE A 73 -4.62 19.78 5.85
CA PHE A 73 -3.75 18.67 5.45
C PHE A 73 -4.34 17.32 5.88
N ARG A 74 -4.85 17.24 7.11
CA ARG A 74 -5.52 16.05 7.61
C ARG A 74 -6.77 15.72 6.79
N THR A 75 -7.64 16.70 6.55
CA THR A 75 -8.87 16.49 5.77
C THR A 75 -8.54 16.07 4.33
N SER A 76 -7.53 16.66 3.70
CA SER A 76 -7.10 16.27 2.35
C SER A 76 -6.61 14.81 2.30
N THR A 77 -5.72 14.43 3.22
CA THR A 77 -5.17 13.07 3.28
C THR A 77 -6.23 12.01 3.61
N GLU A 78 -7.15 12.30 4.54
CA GLU A 78 -8.29 11.42 4.84
C GLU A 78 -9.24 11.30 3.64
N THR A 79 -9.52 12.40 2.92
CA THR A 79 -10.36 12.38 1.72
C THR A 79 -9.72 11.55 0.60
N SER A 80 -8.42 11.71 0.38
CA SER A 80 -7.67 10.92 -0.61
C SER A 80 -7.73 9.42 -0.31
N ARG A 81 -7.50 9.03 0.95
CA ARG A 81 -7.61 7.62 1.39
C ARG A 81 -9.03 7.08 1.19
N SER A 82 -10.05 7.84 1.59
CA SER A 82 -11.44 7.40 1.44
C SER A 82 -11.85 7.24 -0.03
N LEU A 83 -11.33 8.07 -0.95
CA LEU A 83 -11.52 7.90 -2.40
C LEU A 83 -10.82 6.63 -2.94
N ASP A 84 -9.63 6.30 -2.45
CA ASP A 84 -8.94 5.05 -2.79
C ASP A 84 -9.72 3.82 -2.32
N GLU A 85 -10.25 3.86 -1.09
CA GLU A 85 -11.07 2.79 -0.53
C GLU A 85 -12.40 2.63 -1.27
N ALA A 86 -13.09 3.73 -1.57
CA ALA A 86 -14.32 3.72 -2.36
C ALA A 86 -14.10 3.13 -3.76
N GLN A 87 -13.00 3.49 -4.44
CA GLN A 87 -12.67 2.92 -5.75
C GLN A 87 -12.43 1.40 -5.66
N ARG A 88 -11.67 0.94 -4.66
CA ARG A 88 -11.44 -0.51 -4.46
C ARG A 88 -12.72 -1.26 -4.15
N MET A 89 -13.62 -0.68 -3.35
CA MET A 89 -14.92 -1.30 -3.06
C MET A 89 -15.80 -1.39 -4.32
N ALA A 90 -15.80 -0.37 -5.17
CA ALA A 90 -16.50 -0.39 -6.44
C ALA A 90 -15.99 -1.52 -7.34
N GLU A 91 -14.67 -1.61 -7.53
CA GLU A 91 -14.02 -2.66 -8.32
C GLU A 91 -14.27 -4.07 -7.75
N GLN A 92 -14.14 -4.23 -6.44
CA GLN A 92 -14.40 -5.51 -5.77
C GLN A 92 -15.86 -5.93 -5.91
N TRP A 93 -16.80 -4.99 -5.79
CA TRP A 93 -18.23 -5.26 -5.93
C TRP A 93 -18.56 -5.73 -7.35
N GLU A 94 -18.01 -5.09 -8.38
CA GLU A 94 -18.18 -5.54 -9.77
C GLU A 94 -17.58 -6.93 -10.01
N GLN A 95 -16.39 -7.19 -9.44
CA GLN A 95 -15.74 -8.49 -9.51
C GLN A 95 -16.57 -9.58 -8.80
N ASP A 96 -17.05 -9.31 -7.59
CA ASP A 96 -17.88 -10.23 -6.81
C ASP A 96 -19.16 -10.55 -7.59
N LEU A 97 -19.83 -9.53 -8.13
CA LEU A 97 -21.06 -9.69 -8.91
C LEU A 97 -20.83 -10.49 -10.21
N SER A 98 -19.73 -10.25 -10.92
CA SER A 98 -19.34 -11.01 -12.11
C SER A 98 -19.03 -12.47 -11.76
N SER A 99 -18.35 -12.71 -10.63
CA SER A 99 -18.01 -14.06 -10.17
C SER A 99 -19.26 -14.88 -9.83
N LEU A 100 -20.30 -14.22 -9.27
CA LEU A 100 -21.60 -14.83 -8.99
C LEU A 100 -22.35 -15.30 -10.24
N MET A 101 -21.96 -14.89 -11.45
CA MET A 101 -22.58 -15.44 -12.67
C MET A 101 -22.01 -16.80 -13.05
N ASN A 102 -20.80 -17.15 -12.58
CA ASN A 102 -20.05 -18.32 -13.05
C ASN A 102 -19.69 -19.33 -11.95
N ASN A 103 -19.87 -18.99 -10.68
CA ASN A 103 -19.50 -19.85 -9.55
C ASN A 103 -20.71 -20.62 -8.97
N ASP A 104 -20.43 -21.55 -8.06
CA ASP A 104 -21.48 -22.35 -7.40
C ASP A 104 -22.36 -21.48 -6.48
N GLU A 105 -21.82 -20.41 -5.88
CA GLU A 105 -22.61 -19.47 -5.07
C GLU A 105 -23.72 -18.79 -5.90
N GLY A 106 -23.41 -18.44 -7.14
CA GLY A 106 -24.34 -17.97 -8.15
C GLY A 106 -25.48 -18.94 -8.42
N ARG A 107 -25.13 -20.22 -8.60
CA ARG A 107 -26.12 -21.30 -8.80
C ARG A 107 -27.03 -21.46 -7.58
N LEU A 108 -26.47 -21.35 -6.37
CA LEU A 108 -27.25 -21.36 -5.13
C LEU A 108 -28.20 -20.17 -5.02
N ILE A 109 -27.78 -18.99 -5.43
CA ILE A 109 -28.67 -17.82 -5.44
C ILE A 109 -29.76 -18.01 -6.52
N ALA A 110 -29.40 -18.50 -7.70
CA ALA A 110 -30.33 -18.75 -8.80
C ALA A 110 -31.41 -19.78 -8.47
N SER A 111 -31.16 -20.71 -7.55
CA SER A 111 -32.17 -21.66 -7.09
C SER A 111 -33.25 -21.04 -6.18
N HIS A 112 -33.10 -19.77 -5.78
CA HIS A 112 -34.02 -19.06 -4.88
C HIS A 112 -34.52 -17.75 -5.52
N ALA A 113 -35.76 -17.74 -6.00
CA ALA A 113 -36.33 -16.61 -6.75
C ALA A 113 -36.34 -15.29 -5.96
N ASP A 114 -36.52 -15.32 -4.63
CA ASP A 114 -36.50 -14.13 -3.78
C ASP A 114 -35.09 -13.53 -3.65
N LEU A 115 -34.05 -14.35 -3.64
CA LEU A 115 -32.66 -13.88 -3.59
C LEU A 115 -32.24 -13.26 -4.93
N VAL A 116 -32.70 -13.82 -6.06
CA VAL A 116 -32.52 -13.22 -7.39
C VAL A 116 -33.16 -11.84 -7.47
N GLN A 117 -34.39 -11.68 -6.95
CA GLN A 117 -35.06 -10.37 -6.89
C GLN A 117 -34.29 -9.37 -6.02
N LYS A 118 -33.71 -9.81 -4.89
CA LYS A 118 -32.86 -8.95 -4.06
C LYS A 118 -31.60 -8.49 -4.81
N ILE A 119 -30.92 -9.37 -5.55
CA ILE A 119 -29.78 -8.96 -6.38
C ILE A 119 -30.20 -7.99 -7.47
N ALA A 120 -31.32 -8.24 -8.16
CA ALA A 120 -31.83 -7.32 -9.18
C ALA A 120 -32.14 -5.94 -8.58
N TYR A 121 -32.75 -5.90 -7.38
CA TYR A 121 -32.96 -4.66 -6.65
C TYR A 121 -31.65 -3.96 -6.30
N LEU A 122 -30.65 -4.68 -5.76
CA LEU A 122 -29.32 -4.11 -5.51
C LEU A 122 -28.66 -3.57 -6.78
N GLN A 123 -28.81 -4.26 -7.91
CA GLN A 123 -28.27 -3.79 -9.19
C GLN A 123 -28.96 -2.51 -9.67
N SER A 124 -30.26 -2.34 -9.41
CA SER A 124 -31.03 -1.17 -9.80
C SER A 124 -30.78 0.10 -8.97
N GLN A 125 -30.15 -0.03 -7.80
CA GLN A 125 -29.82 1.13 -6.97
C GLN A 125 -28.77 2.00 -7.65
N THR A 126 -29.04 3.31 -7.73
CA THR A 126 -28.06 4.30 -8.21
C THR A 126 -26.85 4.29 -7.30
N ARG A 127 -25.68 3.98 -7.85
CA ARG A 127 -24.41 4.00 -7.15
C ARG A 127 -23.47 5.01 -7.80
N PRO A 128 -22.56 5.61 -7.02
CA PRO A 128 -21.53 6.46 -7.56
C PRO A 128 -20.70 5.71 -8.59
N THR A 129 -20.58 6.23 -9.80
CA THR A 129 -19.82 5.56 -10.87
C THR A 129 -18.32 5.71 -10.64
N SER A 130 -17.48 4.81 -11.19
CA SER A 130 -16.02 4.99 -11.11
C SER A 130 -15.55 6.30 -11.77
N ALA A 131 -16.29 6.81 -12.76
CA ALA A 131 -16.05 8.11 -13.36
C ALA A 131 -16.31 9.26 -12.37
N GLU A 132 -17.35 9.18 -11.53
CA GLU A 132 -17.63 10.18 -10.49
C GLU A 132 -16.56 10.16 -9.38
N ILE A 133 -16.12 8.98 -8.94
CA ILE A 133 -15.01 8.84 -7.98
C ILE A 133 -13.73 9.47 -8.57
N THR A 134 -13.47 9.23 -9.85
CA THR A 134 -12.32 9.81 -10.56
C THR A 134 -12.44 11.33 -10.67
N ALA A 135 -13.64 11.86 -10.94
CA ALA A 135 -13.89 13.29 -11.00
C ALA A 135 -13.60 13.97 -9.64
N LEU A 136 -14.03 13.38 -8.52
CA LEU A 136 -13.71 13.89 -7.19
C LEU A 136 -12.22 13.88 -6.89
N ARG A 137 -11.50 12.83 -7.31
CA ARG A 137 -10.03 12.77 -7.17
C ARG A 137 -9.34 13.89 -7.97
N LEU A 138 -9.84 14.18 -9.17
CA LEU A 138 -9.34 15.31 -9.98
C LEU A 138 -9.64 16.66 -9.30
N SER A 139 -10.80 16.81 -8.65
CA SER A 139 -11.14 18.01 -7.87
C SER A 139 -10.29 18.18 -6.60
N LEU A 140 -9.89 17.08 -5.96
CA LEU A 140 -9.03 17.10 -4.77
C LEU A 140 -7.58 17.50 -5.10
N THR A 141 -7.07 17.08 -6.26
CA THR A 141 -5.66 17.27 -6.67
C THR A 141 -5.16 18.72 -6.55
N PRO A 142 -5.83 19.77 -7.06
CA PRO A 142 -5.37 21.14 -6.91
C PRO A 142 -5.43 21.66 -5.47
N LEU A 143 -6.39 21.18 -4.66
CA LEU A 143 -6.51 21.59 -3.26
C LEU A 143 -5.42 20.96 -2.40
N ASP A 144 -5.12 19.68 -2.64
CA ASP A 144 -4.04 18.97 -1.97
C ASP A 144 -2.67 19.60 -2.28
N ALA A 145 -2.45 19.97 -3.55
CA ALA A 145 -1.25 20.70 -3.96
C ALA A 145 -1.12 22.06 -3.25
N GLU A 146 -2.22 22.82 -3.15
CA GLU A 146 -2.24 24.12 -2.45
C GLU A 146 -1.91 23.95 -0.96
N VAL A 147 -2.58 23.01 -0.27
CA VAL A 147 -2.33 22.74 1.16
C VAL A 147 -0.90 22.27 1.40
N THR A 148 -0.42 21.33 0.59
CA THR A 148 0.95 20.79 0.72
C THR A 148 2.00 21.88 0.48
N SER A 149 1.77 22.76 -0.50
CA SER A 149 2.69 23.86 -0.81
C SER A 149 2.85 24.84 0.35
N ARG A 150 1.78 25.10 1.13
CA ARG A 150 1.78 26.03 2.26
C ARG A 150 2.26 25.39 3.55
N TYR A 151 1.92 24.11 3.78
CA TYR A 151 2.33 23.38 4.98
C TYR A 151 3.86 23.23 5.08
N GLY A 152 4.56 23.18 3.94
CA GLY A 152 6.02 23.07 3.88
C GLY A 152 6.81 24.37 4.06
N LEU A 153 6.14 25.53 4.19
CA LEU A 153 6.83 26.82 4.27
C LEU A 153 7.35 27.09 5.68
N SER A 154 8.58 27.59 5.77
CA SER A 154 9.20 28.03 7.03
C SER A 154 8.46 29.20 7.70
N LYS A 155 7.65 29.93 6.94
CA LYS A 155 6.70 30.93 7.46
C LYS A 155 5.29 30.55 6.95
N PRO A 156 4.40 30.08 7.83
CA PRO A 156 3.09 29.59 7.41
C PRO A 156 2.26 30.76 6.89
N GLU A 157 1.67 30.59 5.71
CA GLU A 157 0.71 31.52 5.14
C GLU A 157 -0.72 30.99 5.33
N PRO A 158 -1.71 31.86 5.61
CA PRO A 158 -3.10 31.44 5.69
C PRO A 158 -3.55 30.81 4.38
N LEU A 159 -4.44 29.82 4.45
CA LEU A 159 -5.07 29.26 3.27
C LEU A 159 -5.99 30.30 2.61
N PRO A 160 -6.19 30.23 1.29
CA PRO A 160 -7.27 30.97 0.65
C PRO A 160 -8.60 30.55 1.29
N GLY A 161 -9.44 31.53 1.67
CA GLY A 161 -10.58 31.29 2.57
C GLY A 161 -11.65 30.31 2.08
N ASN A 162 -11.62 29.88 0.82
CA ASN A 162 -12.52 28.86 0.27
C ASN A 162 -11.92 27.44 0.27
N VAL A 163 -10.60 27.26 0.42
CA VAL A 163 -9.94 25.95 0.26
C VAL A 163 -10.37 24.98 1.35
N LEU A 164 -10.37 25.41 2.61
CA LEU A 164 -10.78 24.55 3.72
C LEU A 164 -12.26 24.13 3.60
N ALA A 165 -13.13 25.05 3.20
CA ALA A 165 -14.55 24.75 2.96
C ALA A 165 -14.75 23.76 1.80
N GLN A 166 -13.99 23.90 0.71
CA GLN A 166 -14.02 22.97 -0.42
C GLN A 166 -13.50 21.58 -0.05
N LEU A 167 -12.46 21.51 0.79
CA LEU A 167 -11.95 20.23 1.31
C LEU A 167 -12.97 19.53 2.19
N HIS A 168 -13.64 20.26 3.09
CA HIS A 168 -14.71 19.70 3.93
C HIS A 168 -15.91 19.23 3.10
N ASP A 169 -16.30 19.96 2.06
CA ASP A 169 -17.35 19.53 1.13
C ASP A 169 -16.96 18.24 0.39
N LEU A 170 -15.77 18.19 -0.23
CA LEU A 170 -15.26 16.98 -0.88
C LEU A 170 -15.14 15.80 0.09
N HIS A 171 -14.70 16.05 1.33
CA HIS A 171 -14.63 15.03 2.36
C HIS A 171 -16.01 14.44 2.65
N SER A 172 -17.02 15.29 2.85
CA SER A 172 -18.40 14.85 3.10
C SER A 172 -19.00 14.06 1.93
N GLN A 173 -18.76 14.50 0.69
CA GLN A 173 -19.18 13.79 -0.52
C GLN A 173 -18.50 12.42 -0.61
N THR A 174 -17.21 12.36 -0.31
CA THR A 174 -16.44 11.11 -0.31
C THR A 174 -16.92 10.14 0.76
N GLN A 175 -17.25 10.62 1.97
CA GLN A 175 -17.83 9.79 3.03
C GLN A 175 -19.17 9.18 2.59
N SER A 176 -20.05 9.97 1.98
CA SER A 176 -21.34 9.47 1.44
C SER A 176 -21.15 8.39 0.37
N ILE A 177 -20.17 8.56 -0.53
CA ILE A 177 -19.82 7.55 -1.54
C ILE A 177 -19.30 6.27 -0.87
N HIS A 178 -18.39 6.41 0.10
CA HIS A 178 -17.84 5.28 0.84
C HIS A 178 -18.94 4.49 1.56
N GLU A 179 -19.85 5.19 2.27
CA GLU A 179 -21.00 4.58 2.94
C GLU A 179 -21.90 3.82 1.96
N THR A 180 -22.18 4.41 0.79
CA THR A 180 -22.99 3.78 -0.26
C THR A 180 -22.36 2.47 -0.75
N TRP A 181 -21.06 2.46 -1.02
CA TRP A 181 -20.34 1.26 -1.47
C TRP A 181 -20.17 0.20 -0.38
N SER A 182 -19.93 0.62 0.86
CA SER A 182 -19.86 -0.27 2.01
C SER A 182 -21.21 -0.98 2.22
N ALA A 183 -22.31 -0.24 2.21
CA ALA A 183 -23.66 -0.79 2.36
C ALA A 183 -24.02 -1.78 1.24
N ALA A 184 -23.70 -1.44 -0.02
CA ALA A 184 -23.95 -2.33 -1.16
C ALA A 184 -23.16 -3.65 -1.06
N THR A 185 -21.89 -3.57 -0.63
CA THR A 185 -21.02 -4.74 -0.43
C THR A 185 -21.52 -5.62 0.71
N GLU A 186 -21.96 -5.02 1.82
CA GLU A 186 -22.52 -5.76 2.95
C GLU A 186 -23.83 -6.46 2.59
N GLN A 187 -24.72 -5.78 1.85
CA GLN A 187 -25.98 -6.35 1.38
C GLN A 187 -25.74 -7.55 0.43
N LEU A 188 -24.77 -7.45 -0.48
CA LEU A 188 -24.39 -8.57 -1.35
C LEU A 188 -23.89 -9.78 -0.54
N ARG A 189 -22.98 -9.53 0.42
CA ARG A 189 -22.47 -10.59 1.33
C ARG A 189 -23.57 -11.20 2.18
N ALA A 190 -24.56 -10.43 2.60
CA ALA A 190 -25.72 -10.94 3.34
C ALA A 190 -26.57 -11.89 2.47
N ILE A 191 -26.81 -11.55 1.19
CA ILE A 191 -27.52 -12.43 0.26
C ILE A 191 -26.76 -13.74 0.04
N ILE A 192 -25.44 -13.68 -0.18
CA ILE A 192 -24.61 -14.88 -0.35
C ILE A 192 -24.67 -15.78 0.90
N ARG A 193 -24.57 -15.19 2.10
CA ARG A 193 -24.70 -15.94 3.37
C ARG A 193 -26.07 -16.59 3.51
N GLU A 194 -27.14 -15.88 3.15
CA GLU A 194 -28.50 -16.41 3.19
C GLU A 194 -28.69 -17.57 2.19
N ALA A 195 -28.15 -17.45 0.96
CA ALA A 195 -28.18 -18.53 -0.03
C ALA A 195 -27.47 -19.79 0.48
N LYS A 196 -26.29 -19.63 1.09
CA LYS A 196 -25.54 -20.74 1.70
C LYS A 196 -26.29 -21.39 2.86
N ARG A 197 -27.03 -20.62 3.65
CA ARG A 197 -27.85 -21.14 4.76
C ARG A 197 -29.07 -21.92 4.29
N ARG A 198 -29.70 -21.51 3.18
CA ARG A 198 -30.88 -22.18 2.63
C ARG A 198 -30.54 -23.40 1.78
N SER A 199 -29.32 -23.44 1.24
CA SER A 199 -28.87 -24.61 0.51
C SER A 199 -28.81 -25.80 1.47
N PRO A 200 -29.51 -26.92 1.16
CA PRO A 200 -29.44 -28.11 1.99
C PRO A 200 -27.97 -28.51 2.11
N ALA A 201 -27.50 -28.75 3.34
CA ALA A 201 -26.14 -29.19 3.57
C ALA A 201 -25.84 -30.31 2.57
N PRO A 202 -24.74 -30.22 1.78
CA PRO A 202 -24.44 -31.23 0.78
C PRO A 202 -24.55 -32.58 1.47
N PRO A 203 -25.29 -33.55 0.89
CA PRO A 203 -25.55 -34.82 1.54
C PRO A 203 -24.21 -35.32 2.03
N SER A 204 -24.06 -35.37 3.36
CA SER A 204 -22.81 -35.71 4.02
C SER A 204 -22.27 -36.91 3.28
N SER A 205 -21.11 -36.75 2.61
CA SER A 205 -20.55 -37.77 1.72
C SER A 205 -20.79 -39.12 2.36
N PRO A 206 -21.47 -40.06 1.65
CA PRO A 206 -21.86 -41.34 2.24
C PRO A 206 -20.64 -41.87 2.96
N ALA A 207 -20.81 -42.16 4.26
CA ALA A 207 -19.72 -42.54 5.15
C ALA A 207 -18.76 -43.45 4.37
N PRO A 208 -17.47 -43.11 4.28
CA PRO A 208 -16.53 -43.86 3.46
C PRO A 208 -16.77 -45.35 3.72
N PRO A 209 -16.98 -46.17 2.67
CA PRO A 209 -17.35 -47.56 2.84
C PRO A 209 -16.39 -48.16 3.86
N ALA A 210 -16.96 -48.74 4.93
CA ALA A 210 -16.23 -49.23 6.09
C ALA A 210 -14.94 -49.89 5.61
N THR A 211 -13.81 -49.25 5.92
CA THR A 211 -12.50 -49.74 5.50
C THR A 211 -12.42 -51.20 5.91
N PRO A 212 -12.24 -52.15 4.97
CA PRO A 212 -12.08 -53.55 5.34
C PRO A 212 -10.96 -53.64 6.38
N PRO A 213 -11.12 -54.50 7.40
CA PRO A 213 -10.19 -54.60 8.51
C PRO A 213 -8.77 -54.75 7.96
N ALA A 214 -7.91 -53.79 8.33
CA ALA A 214 -6.52 -53.79 7.90
C ALA A 214 -5.90 -55.16 8.26
N PRO A 215 -5.27 -55.86 7.31
CA PRO A 215 -4.50 -57.04 7.64
C PRO A 215 -3.43 -56.67 8.69
N PRO A 216 -3.11 -57.58 9.61
CA PRO A 216 -2.18 -57.31 10.71
C PRO A 216 -0.86 -56.78 10.15
N GLN A 217 -0.53 -55.55 10.52
CA GLN A 217 0.75 -54.96 10.18
C GLN A 217 1.86 -55.77 10.83
N VAL A 218 2.58 -56.52 10.00
CA VAL A 218 3.85 -57.13 10.35
C VAL A 218 4.86 -56.00 10.50
N VAL A 219 5.10 -55.61 11.75
CA VAL A 219 6.22 -54.75 12.16
C VAL A 219 7.54 -55.39 11.72
N SER A 220 8.10 -54.89 10.62
CA SER A 220 9.50 -55.15 10.27
C SER A 220 10.37 -54.04 10.85
N PRO A 221 11.35 -54.35 11.73
CA PRO A 221 12.30 -53.38 12.21
C PRO A 221 13.48 -53.25 11.21
N ALA A 222 14.13 -52.08 11.28
CA ALA A 222 15.44 -51.78 10.71
C ALA A 222 15.54 -51.64 9.18
N SER A 223 15.79 -50.40 8.73
CA SER A 223 16.91 -50.20 7.83
C SER A 223 17.56 -48.84 8.08
N VAL A 224 18.87 -48.90 8.22
CA VAL A 224 19.82 -47.87 8.58
C VAL A 224 20.49 -47.37 7.29
N ALA A 225 20.90 -46.11 7.28
CA ALA A 225 21.91 -45.48 6.42
C ALA A 225 21.58 -45.13 4.95
N ALA A 226 21.77 -43.84 4.64
CA ALA A 226 22.46 -43.25 3.46
C ALA A 226 22.20 -41.73 3.51
N THR A 227 23.09 -40.86 4.00
CA THR A 227 24.33 -40.33 3.41
C THR A 227 24.23 -39.85 1.96
N ALA A 228 24.49 -38.54 1.80
CA ALA A 228 24.95 -37.81 0.60
C ALA A 228 23.98 -37.62 -0.57
N SER A 229 23.73 -36.35 -0.93
CA SER A 229 24.44 -35.69 -2.04
C SER A 229 23.89 -34.28 -2.29
N SER A 230 24.79 -33.30 -2.27
CA SER A 230 24.64 -31.98 -2.89
C SER A 230 24.43 -32.09 -4.40
N PRO A 231 23.85 -31.07 -5.04
CA PRO A 231 24.22 -30.74 -6.40
C PRO A 231 24.94 -29.38 -6.46
N ASP A 232 26.15 -29.46 -6.99
CA ASP A 232 26.85 -28.38 -7.70
C ASP A 232 25.91 -27.65 -8.66
N ALA A 233 25.84 -26.33 -8.54
CA ALA A 233 25.34 -25.47 -9.60
C ALA A 233 26.53 -24.95 -10.40
N SER A 234 26.79 -25.65 -11.49
CA SER A 234 27.79 -25.35 -12.50
C SER A 234 27.67 -23.94 -13.06
N ALA A 235 28.86 -23.38 -13.28
CA ALA A 235 29.17 -22.30 -14.19
C ALA A 235 28.34 -22.33 -15.49
N ASN A 236 27.87 -21.17 -15.93
CA ASN A 236 27.69 -20.94 -17.35
C ASN A 236 28.32 -19.62 -17.75
N SER A 237 29.45 -19.77 -18.44
CA SER A 237 30.11 -18.76 -19.23
C SER A 237 29.25 -18.42 -20.44
N ASN A 238 28.98 -17.14 -20.68
CA ASN A 238 28.95 -16.63 -22.05
C ASN A 238 29.19 -15.12 -22.07
N ALA A 239 30.46 -14.78 -22.30
CA ALA A 239 30.88 -13.52 -22.87
C ALA A 239 30.61 -13.55 -24.39
N SER A 240 29.87 -12.57 -24.88
CA SER A 240 29.87 -12.11 -26.27
C SER A 240 29.31 -10.68 -26.24
N SER A 241 30.13 -9.63 -26.15
CA SER A 241 30.81 -8.95 -27.27
C SER A 241 29.87 -8.56 -28.42
N VAL A 242 29.21 -7.41 -28.34
CA VAL A 242 28.90 -6.58 -29.52
C VAL A 242 28.87 -5.09 -29.14
N SER A 243 29.95 -4.41 -29.54
CA SER A 243 30.05 -3.10 -30.17
C SER A 243 29.02 -1.99 -29.88
N ALA A 244 29.57 -0.88 -29.38
CA ALA A 244 29.11 0.47 -29.71
C ALA A 244 29.17 0.74 -31.23
N PRO A 245 28.33 1.65 -31.72
CA PRO A 245 28.87 2.89 -32.29
C PRO A 245 28.11 4.11 -31.73
N ALA A 246 28.84 5.13 -31.26
CA ALA A 246 29.36 6.23 -32.05
C ALA A 246 28.27 7.19 -32.56
N ALA A 247 28.37 8.41 -32.06
CA ALA A 247 27.63 9.59 -32.49
C ALA A 247 27.67 9.78 -34.00
N ILE A 248 26.50 10.01 -34.60
CA ILE A 248 26.35 10.76 -35.84
C ILE A 248 25.14 11.66 -35.64
N GLY A 249 25.42 12.96 -35.49
CA GLY A 249 24.40 13.98 -35.65
C GLY A 249 23.88 13.95 -37.07
N ASN A 250 22.57 14.09 -37.23
CA ASN A 250 21.97 14.56 -38.47
C ASN A 250 20.74 15.39 -38.13
N ALA A 251 20.95 16.70 -38.16
CA ALA A 251 19.90 17.65 -38.46
C ALA A 251 19.31 17.26 -39.82
N VAL A 252 18.00 17.02 -39.88
CA VAL A 252 17.26 16.94 -41.14
C VAL A 252 16.21 18.06 -41.13
N PRO A 253 16.12 18.86 -42.21
CA PRO A 253 15.22 19.99 -42.28
C PRO A 253 13.78 19.54 -42.49
N ASN A 254 12.89 20.37 -41.97
CA ASN A 254 11.47 20.43 -42.28
C ASN A 254 11.27 20.56 -43.81
N ALA A 255 11.10 19.44 -44.51
CA ALA A 255 10.78 19.38 -45.93
C ALA A 255 9.31 19.00 -46.10
N ALA A 256 8.58 19.87 -46.78
CA ALA A 256 7.17 19.71 -47.12
C ALA A 256 6.90 18.40 -47.88
N PRO A 257 5.72 17.77 -47.69
CA PRO A 257 5.33 16.59 -48.45
C PRO A 257 5.25 16.91 -49.96
N PRO A 258 5.85 16.09 -50.84
CA PRO A 258 5.72 16.26 -52.28
C PRO A 258 4.28 15.99 -52.72
N GLN A 259 3.72 16.92 -53.50
CA GLN A 259 2.47 16.71 -54.22
C GLN A 259 2.65 15.59 -55.25
N PRO A 260 1.66 14.67 -55.39
CA PRO A 260 1.70 13.67 -56.43
C PRO A 260 1.51 14.31 -57.82
N PRO A 261 2.26 13.87 -58.84
CA PRO A 261 2.06 14.33 -60.21
C PRO A 261 0.70 13.81 -60.74
N ALA A 262 -0.09 14.75 -61.23
CA ALA A 262 -1.25 14.46 -62.07
C ALA A 262 -0.77 13.86 -63.40
N GLY A 263 -1.07 12.58 -63.66
CA GLY A 263 -0.72 11.98 -64.94
C GLY A 263 -1.07 10.50 -65.06
N ALA A 264 -1.92 10.22 -66.05
CA ALA A 264 -2.19 8.92 -66.67
C ALA A 264 -2.99 7.89 -65.85
N THR A 265 -4.31 8.03 -65.89
CA THR A 265 -5.27 6.94 -65.73
C THR A 265 -5.06 5.93 -66.86
N VAL A 266 -4.17 4.96 -66.66
CA VAL A 266 -4.11 3.75 -67.49
C VAL A 266 -5.21 2.83 -67.00
N THR A 267 -6.37 2.89 -67.66
CA THR A 267 -7.49 1.97 -67.43
C THR A 267 -7.05 0.57 -67.87
N PRO A 268 -6.95 -0.41 -66.95
CA PRO A 268 -6.68 -1.79 -67.36
C PRO A 268 -7.83 -2.30 -68.24
N PRO A 269 -7.53 -3.05 -69.32
CA PRO A 269 -8.55 -3.65 -70.17
C PRO A 269 -9.46 -4.57 -69.34
N ALA A 270 -10.77 -4.40 -69.48
CA ALA A 270 -11.77 -5.20 -68.79
C ALA A 270 -11.60 -6.68 -69.17
N PRO A 271 -11.44 -7.60 -68.19
CA PRO A 271 -11.38 -9.02 -68.47
C PRO A 271 -12.78 -9.50 -68.89
N THR A 272 -13.00 -9.68 -70.20
CA THR A 272 -14.28 -10.13 -70.77
C THR A 272 -14.55 -11.62 -70.62
N ASP A 273 -13.61 -12.38 -70.06
CA ASP A 273 -13.73 -13.84 -69.97
C ASP A 273 -14.07 -14.27 -68.54
N ALA A 274 -15.15 -15.04 -68.38
CA ALA A 274 -15.64 -15.54 -67.09
C ALA A 274 -14.61 -16.35 -66.29
N ALA A 275 -13.54 -16.83 -66.94
CA ALA A 275 -12.40 -17.48 -66.29
C ALA A 275 -11.50 -16.47 -65.53
N GLY A 276 -11.30 -15.26 -66.06
CA GLY A 276 -10.49 -14.21 -65.43
C GLY A 276 -11.13 -13.64 -64.16
N LEU A 277 -12.46 -13.55 -64.12
CA LEU A 277 -13.18 -13.10 -62.92
C LEU A 277 -13.02 -14.07 -61.74
N LYS A 278 -13.03 -15.39 -62.00
CA LYS A 278 -12.82 -16.41 -60.96
C LYS A 278 -11.39 -16.38 -60.41
N ALA A 279 -10.38 -16.22 -61.28
CA ALA A 279 -9.00 -16.10 -60.85
C ALA A 279 -8.76 -14.84 -60.00
N ALA A 280 -9.36 -13.71 -60.37
CA ALA A 280 -9.26 -12.46 -59.60
C ALA A 280 -9.95 -12.54 -58.23
N VAL A 281 -11.08 -13.27 -58.12
CA VAL A 281 -11.74 -13.50 -56.83
C VAL A 281 -10.89 -14.41 -55.93
N GLN A 282 -10.33 -15.50 -56.47
CA GLN A 282 -9.47 -16.40 -55.71
C GLN A 282 -8.22 -15.66 -55.20
N GLN A 283 -7.58 -14.87 -56.06
CA GLN A 283 -6.39 -14.11 -55.67
C GLN A 283 -6.68 -13.12 -54.53
N ARG A 284 -7.84 -12.43 -54.56
CA ARG A 284 -8.26 -11.57 -53.45
C ARG A 284 -8.51 -12.34 -52.16
N GLN A 285 -9.08 -13.53 -52.23
CA GLN A 285 -9.29 -14.38 -51.05
C GLN A 285 -7.97 -14.86 -50.46
N ASP A 286 -7.01 -15.22 -51.31
CA ASP A 286 -5.67 -15.64 -50.88
C ASP A 286 -4.89 -14.46 -50.26
N ASP A 287 -4.99 -13.26 -50.85
CA ASP A 287 -4.38 -12.04 -50.32
C ASP A 287 -5.01 -11.63 -48.97
N GLU A 288 -6.33 -11.74 -48.82
CA GLU A 288 -7.03 -11.46 -47.57
C GLU A 288 -6.66 -12.47 -46.46
N ALA A 289 -6.58 -13.75 -46.79
CA ALA A 289 -6.16 -14.80 -45.87
C ALA A 289 -4.70 -14.60 -45.41
N LEU A 290 -3.81 -14.16 -46.31
CA LEU A 290 -2.42 -13.86 -45.96
C LEU A 290 -2.33 -12.63 -45.05
N ALA A 291 -3.11 -11.58 -45.31
CA ALA A 291 -3.17 -10.40 -44.45
C ALA A 291 -3.72 -10.71 -43.04
N GLU A 292 -4.73 -11.57 -42.93
CA GLU A 292 -5.27 -12.02 -41.63
C GLU A 292 -4.25 -12.87 -40.85
N MET A 293 -3.54 -13.77 -41.56
CA MET A 293 -2.45 -14.54 -40.96
C MET A 293 -1.29 -13.65 -40.48
N GLU A 294 -0.92 -12.62 -41.23
CA GLU A 294 0.10 -11.66 -40.79
C GLU A 294 -0.36 -10.83 -39.59
N ALA A 295 -1.62 -10.39 -39.55
CA ALA A 295 -2.19 -9.65 -38.44
C ALA A 295 -2.24 -10.48 -37.15
N THR A 296 -2.59 -11.76 -37.24
CA THR A 296 -2.59 -12.68 -36.09
C THR A 296 -1.17 -12.93 -35.57
N ILE A 297 -0.19 -13.16 -36.45
CA ILE A 297 1.22 -13.30 -36.07
C ILE A 297 1.73 -12.02 -35.38
N GLN A 298 1.34 -10.84 -35.86
CA GLN A 298 1.72 -9.56 -35.23
C GLN A 298 1.08 -9.42 -33.84
N ALA A 299 -0.21 -9.71 -33.70
CA ALA A 299 -0.91 -9.65 -32.42
C ALA A 299 -0.32 -10.62 -31.38
N GLU A 300 0.07 -11.83 -31.80
CA GLU A 300 0.76 -12.79 -30.92
C GLU A 300 2.13 -12.27 -30.48
N ARG A 301 2.94 -11.73 -31.40
CA ARG A 301 4.24 -11.12 -31.07
C ARG A 301 4.10 -9.95 -30.09
N GLU A 302 3.08 -9.11 -30.24
CA GLU A 302 2.81 -8.02 -29.31
C GLU A 302 2.37 -8.53 -27.94
N ARG A 303 1.52 -9.57 -27.90
CA ARG A 303 1.11 -10.22 -26.65
C ARG A 303 2.29 -10.83 -25.91
N ASP A 304 3.18 -11.51 -26.62
CA ASP A 304 4.39 -12.10 -26.04
C ASP A 304 5.35 -11.03 -25.54
N LYS A 305 5.53 -9.94 -26.29
CA LYS A 305 6.33 -8.79 -25.86
C LYS A 305 5.77 -8.15 -24.58
N LEU A 306 4.46 -7.98 -24.48
CA LEU A 306 3.81 -7.44 -23.28
C LEU A 306 3.92 -8.41 -22.09
N ALA A 307 3.80 -9.72 -22.32
CA ALA A 307 3.98 -10.73 -21.28
C ALA A 307 5.42 -10.74 -20.75
N ALA A 308 6.41 -10.69 -21.65
CA ALA A 308 7.82 -10.59 -21.30
C ALA A 308 8.13 -9.31 -20.48
N GLN A 309 7.55 -8.17 -20.88
CA GLN A 309 7.71 -6.91 -20.13
C GLN A 309 7.07 -6.98 -18.73
N ARG A 310 5.89 -7.59 -18.58
CA ARG A 310 5.25 -7.76 -17.26
C ARG A 310 6.08 -8.66 -16.36
N LYS A 311 6.60 -9.76 -16.90
CA LYS A 311 7.47 -10.68 -16.15
C LYS A 311 8.75 -9.98 -15.70
N ALA A 312 9.42 -9.25 -16.59
CA ALA A 312 10.62 -8.48 -16.26
C ALA A 312 10.35 -7.42 -15.17
N ALA A 313 9.22 -6.71 -15.24
CA ALA A 313 8.83 -5.72 -14.23
C ALA A 313 8.53 -6.38 -12.86
N GLN A 314 7.90 -7.56 -12.85
CA GLN A 314 7.66 -8.33 -11.62
C GLN A 314 8.97 -8.82 -11.00
N GLU A 315 9.91 -9.33 -11.81
CA GLU A 315 11.23 -9.76 -11.35
C GLU A 315 12.04 -8.59 -10.78
N GLN A 316 11.99 -7.41 -11.41
CA GLN A 316 12.64 -6.20 -10.89
C GLN A 316 12.06 -5.78 -9.53
N LEU A 317 10.73 -5.71 -9.42
CA LEU A 317 10.07 -5.35 -8.17
C LEU A 317 10.33 -6.38 -7.06
N GLN A 318 10.46 -7.67 -7.41
CA GLN A 318 10.83 -8.70 -6.47
C GLN A 318 12.28 -8.52 -5.99
N ARG A 319 13.24 -8.27 -6.89
CA ARG A 319 14.64 -8.01 -6.51
C ARG A 319 14.76 -6.78 -5.61
N GLU A 320 14.08 -5.69 -5.93
CA GLU A 320 14.07 -4.49 -5.09
C GLU A 320 13.53 -4.77 -3.68
N ARG A 321 12.49 -5.61 -3.56
CA ARG A 321 11.97 -6.03 -2.25
C ARG A 321 12.97 -6.89 -1.48
N GLU A 322 13.61 -7.85 -2.15
CA GLU A 322 14.61 -8.73 -1.54
C GLU A 322 15.84 -7.90 -1.06
N GLU A 323 16.28 -6.93 -1.85
CA GLU A 323 17.35 -6.00 -1.47
C GLU A 323 16.96 -5.15 -0.26
N GLN A 324 15.75 -4.59 -0.24
CA GLN A 324 15.25 -3.83 0.90
C GLN A 324 15.15 -4.69 2.16
N GLN A 325 14.63 -5.92 2.03
CA GLN A 325 14.57 -6.88 3.14
C GLN A 325 15.96 -7.24 3.65
N ALA A 326 16.94 -7.45 2.77
CA ALA A 326 18.31 -7.74 3.15
C ALA A 326 18.96 -6.59 3.94
N VAL A 327 18.72 -5.34 3.54
CA VAL A 327 19.18 -4.15 4.28
C VAL A 327 18.56 -4.09 5.68
N LEU A 328 17.24 -4.31 5.78
CA LEU A 328 16.55 -4.31 7.07
C LEU A 328 17.01 -5.46 7.98
N LEU A 329 17.30 -6.63 7.40
CA LEU A 329 17.82 -7.78 8.11
C LEU A 329 19.23 -7.52 8.65
N ALA A 330 20.11 -6.94 7.82
CA ALA A 330 21.45 -6.54 8.25
C ALA A 330 21.39 -5.52 9.40
N GLU A 331 20.47 -4.57 9.34
CA GLU A 331 20.24 -3.60 10.40
C GLU A 331 19.69 -4.25 11.68
N ALA A 332 18.74 -5.19 11.55
CA ALA A 332 18.18 -5.94 12.67
C ALA A 332 19.23 -6.80 13.40
N GLN A 333 20.25 -7.27 12.68
CA GLN A 333 21.38 -8.02 13.23
C GLN A 333 22.48 -7.13 13.82
N SER A 334 22.38 -5.81 13.69
CA SER A 334 23.37 -4.91 14.26
C SER A 334 23.42 -5.04 15.79
N PRO A 335 24.62 -4.98 16.42
CA PRO A 335 24.76 -5.15 17.86
C PRO A 335 24.03 -4.04 18.64
N GLU A 336 23.94 -2.84 18.07
CA GLU A 336 23.22 -1.72 18.68
C GLU A 336 21.71 -1.99 18.76
N VAL A 337 21.09 -2.43 17.66
CA VAL A 337 19.66 -2.79 17.64
C VAL A 337 19.39 -4.00 18.52
N SER A 338 20.27 -5.00 18.51
CA SER A 338 20.15 -6.19 19.36
C SER A 338 20.16 -5.84 20.86
N GLN A 339 21.07 -4.95 21.29
CA GLN A 339 21.12 -4.50 22.69
C GLN A 339 19.85 -3.72 23.08
N LEU A 340 19.41 -2.83 22.20
CA LEU A 340 18.24 -1.98 22.37
C LEU A 340 16.94 -2.81 22.46
N LEU A 341 16.81 -3.85 21.64
CA LEU A 341 15.65 -4.74 21.58
C LEU A 341 15.75 -5.96 22.51
N SER A 342 16.85 -6.12 23.25
CA SER A 342 17.13 -7.30 24.08
C SER A 342 15.98 -7.73 25.02
N PRO A 343 15.18 -6.85 25.65
CA PRO A 343 14.06 -7.29 26.50
C PRO A 343 12.96 -8.03 25.72
N PHE A 344 12.80 -7.71 24.44
CA PHE A 344 11.76 -8.24 23.55
C PHE A 344 12.21 -9.51 22.81
N LEU A 345 13.50 -9.59 22.44
CA LEU A 345 14.08 -10.72 21.70
C LEU A 345 14.35 -11.96 22.58
N THR A 346 14.48 -11.77 23.90
CA THR A 346 14.71 -12.87 24.83
C THR A 346 13.47 -13.77 24.92
N LYS A 347 13.63 -15.09 24.80
CA LYS A 347 12.53 -16.05 24.93
C LYS A 347 12.00 -16.08 26.37
N ARG A 348 10.67 -16.06 26.54
CA ARG A 348 10.00 -15.97 27.85
C ARG A 348 8.64 -16.63 27.84
N TYR A 349 8.20 -17.04 29.02
CA TYR A 349 6.83 -17.50 29.30
C TYR A 349 5.84 -16.36 29.56
N HIS A 350 6.12 -15.12 29.19
CA HIS A 350 5.25 -13.98 29.50
C HIS A 350 5.02 -13.13 28.26
N GLN A 351 3.76 -12.87 27.95
CA GLN A 351 3.34 -12.04 26.82
C GLN A 351 2.47 -10.89 27.33
N PRO A 352 2.59 -9.68 26.75
CA PRO A 352 1.73 -8.57 27.12
C PRO A 352 0.31 -8.83 26.61
N ARG A 353 -0.69 -8.53 27.44
CA ARG A 353 -2.10 -8.58 27.07
C ARG A 353 -2.87 -7.44 27.73
N LEU A 354 -3.87 -6.95 27.03
CA LEU A 354 -4.82 -5.99 27.57
C LEU A 354 -5.81 -6.71 28.51
N ALA A 355 -5.85 -6.28 29.78
CA ALA A 355 -6.84 -6.70 30.76
C ALA A 355 -7.64 -5.46 31.21
N GLY A 356 -8.77 -5.22 30.53
CA GLY A 356 -9.49 -3.95 30.64
C GLY A 356 -8.68 -2.80 30.05
N SER A 357 -8.50 -1.72 30.80
CA SER A 357 -7.64 -0.58 30.41
C SER A 357 -6.18 -0.73 30.84
N SER A 358 -5.83 -1.85 31.47
CA SER A 358 -4.50 -2.08 32.04
C SER A 358 -3.72 -3.13 31.25
N VAL A 359 -2.42 -2.89 31.05
CA VAL A 359 -1.51 -3.86 30.46
C VAL A 359 -1.06 -4.83 31.54
N GLN A 360 -1.29 -6.12 31.33
CA GLN A 360 -0.86 -7.21 32.22
C GLN A 360 0.04 -8.18 31.45
N MET A 361 0.94 -8.85 32.16
CA MET A 361 1.73 -9.95 31.60
C MET A 361 0.98 -11.26 31.82
N GLN A 362 0.56 -11.90 30.73
CA GLN A 362 -0.04 -13.22 30.78
C GLN A 362 1.06 -14.27 30.67
N ARG A 363 1.04 -15.27 31.55
CA ARG A 363 1.93 -16.43 31.45
C ARG A 363 1.50 -17.35 30.31
N THR A 364 2.42 -17.69 29.41
CA THR A 364 2.24 -18.66 28.32
C THR A 364 2.85 -20.01 28.69
N PHE A 365 2.41 -21.08 28.01
CA PHE A 365 2.95 -22.42 28.21
C PHE A 365 4.31 -22.60 27.54
N ASP A 366 4.46 -22.06 26.33
CA ASP A 366 5.68 -22.15 25.56
C ASP A 366 6.56 -20.90 25.78
N GLU A 367 7.86 -21.11 25.64
CA GLU A 367 8.87 -20.07 25.77
C GLU A 367 9.17 -19.50 24.38
N HIS A 368 8.81 -18.25 24.15
CA HIS A 368 9.04 -17.58 22.88
C HIS A 368 9.39 -16.11 23.11
N PRO A 369 10.05 -15.45 22.14
CA PRO A 369 10.25 -14.01 22.18
C PRO A 369 8.91 -13.27 22.30
N MET A 370 8.96 -11.98 22.60
CA MET A 370 7.74 -11.20 22.69
C MET A 370 7.03 -11.14 21.33
N SER A 371 5.71 -11.27 21.34
CA SER A 371 4.91 -11.23 20.13
C SER A 371 4.75 -9.80 19.62
N LEU A 372 4.99 -9.60 18.33
CA LEU A 372 4.80 -8.30 17.68
C LEU A 372 3.32 -7.89 17.70
N THR A 373 2.40 -8.83 17.42
CA THR A 373 0.96 -8.56 17.48
C THR A 373 0.50 -8.29 18.91
N ALA A 374 1.08 -8.97 19.91
CA ALA A 374 0.81 -8.68 21.31
C ALA A 374 1.24 -7.25 21.69
N LEU A 375 2.43 -6.81 21.28
CA LEU A 375 2.90 -5.44 21.48
C LEU A 375 2.00 -4.39 20.80
N GLN A 376 1.54 -4.65 19.59
CA GLN A 376 0.59 -3.80 18.88
C GLN A 376 -0.76 -3.73 19.60
N SER A 377 -1.29 -4.88 20.05
CA SER A 377 -2.61 -4.98 20.69
C SER A 377 -2.70 -4.20 22.00
N VAL A 378 -1.58 -4.06 22.72
CA VAL A 378 -1.53 -3.28 23.96
C VAL A 378 -1.22 -1.79 23.72
N GLY A 379 -1.02 -1.37 22.47
CA GLY A 379 -0.69 0.01 22.12
C GLY A 379 0.78 0.39 22.32
N ALA A 380 1.69 -0.57 22.58
CA ALA A 380 3.11 -0.29 22.82
C ALA A 380 3.81 0.34 21.61
N LEU A 381 3.27 0.12 20.40
CA LEU A 381 3.84 0.60 19.13
C LEU A 381 3.13 1.86 18.59
N GLU A 382 2.22 2.48 19.35
CA GLU A 382 1.61 3.75 18.96
C GLU A 382 2.61 4.91 19.09
N ALA A 383 2.66 5.79 18.09
CA ALA A 383 3.53 6.97 18.07
C ALA A 383 3.02 8.09 19.02
N SER A 384 2.77 7.73 20.27
CA SER A 384 2.22 8.58 21.31
C SER A 384 3.03 8.43 22.61
N GLU A 385 2.94 9.42 23.49
CA GLU A 385 3.58 9.33 24.81
C GLU A 385 3.01 8.16 25.65
N TYR A 386 1.72 7.86 25.44
CA TYR A 386 1.08 6.68 26.01
C TYR A 386 1.70 5.37 25.50
N GLY A 387 1.95 5.26 24.19
CA GLY A 387 2.61 4.10 23.60
C GLY A 387 4.01 3.86 24.16
N LEU A 388 4.79 4.93 24.39
CA LEU A 388 6.10 4.84 25.05
C LEU A 388 5.98 4.39 26.51
N GLU A 389 4.98 4.88 27.25
CA GLU A 389 4.72 4.45 28.63
C GLU A 389 4.39 2.96 28.68
N VAL A 390 3.52 2.49 27.78
CA VAL A 390 3.17 1.07 27.66
C VAL A 390 4.41 0.25 27.28
N LEU A 391 5.22 0.70 26.32
CA LEU A 391 6.44 0.02 25.91
C LEU A 391 7.42 -0.16 27.08
N VAL A 392 7.65 0.88 27.87
CA VAL A 392 8.48 0.81 29.09
C VAL A 392 7.85 -0.14 30.09
N ARG A 393 6.54 -0.06 30.33
CA ARG A 393 5.85 -0.92 31.29
C ARG A 393 5.98 -2.41 30.95
N VAL A 394 5.90 -2.74 29.66
CA VAL A 394 6.12 -4.09 29.16
C VAL A 394 7.58 -4.50 29.35
N ALA A 395 8.55 -3.71 28.89
CA ALA A 395 9.98 -4.05 28.96
C ALA A 395 10.63 -3.99 30.36
N SER A 396 9.99 -3.32 31.32
CA SER A 396 10.45 -3.18 32.72
C SER A 396 9.63 -4.00 33.73
N HIS A 397 8.72 -4.85 33.25
CA HIS A 397 7.83 -5.61 34.14
C HIS A 397 8.61 -6.46 35.15
N ARG A 398 8.14 -6.48 36.40
CA ARG A 398 8.85 -7.11 37.52
C ARG A 398 9.08 -8.61 37.32
N ASP A 399 8.12 -9.29 36.71
CA ASP A 399 8.12 -10.75 36.48
C ASP A 399 9.00 -11.17 35.29
N LEU A 400 9.60 -10.21 34.57
CA LEU A 400 10.57 -10.52 33.52
C LEU A 400 11.93 -10.86 34.13
N ALA A 401 12.51 -11.96 33.65
CA ALA A 401 13.92 -12.26 33.85
C ALA A 401 14.81 -11.20 33.15
N PRO A 402 16.06 -10.96 33.56
CA PRO A 402 16.99 -10.14 32.79
C PRO A 402 17.20 -10.68 31.34
N PRO A 403 17.49 -9.83 30.34
CA PRO A 403 17.61 -8.38 30.38
C PRO A 403 16.22 -7.70 30.43
N LYS A 404 16.06 -6.75 31.35
CA LYS A 404 14.88 -5.88 31.44
C LYS A 404 15.32 -4.45 31.66
N TRP A 405 14.52 -3.49 31.22
CA TRP A 405 14.84 -2.09 31.43
C TRP A 405 14.64 -1.70 32.89
N GLN A 406 15.45 -0.73 33.35
CA GLN A 406 15.37 -0.15 34.69
C GLN A 406 14.61 1.20 34.71
N TYR A 407 13.97 1.55 33.60
CA TYR A 407 13.19 2.77 33.48
C TYR A 407 11.88 2.67 34.26
N ARG A 408 11.47 3.76 34.92
CA ARG A 408 10.15 3.87 35.52
C ARG A 408 9.10 4.08 34.43
N PRO A 409 7.89 3.50 34.49
CA PRO A 409 6.88 3.69 33.44
C PRO A 409 6.36 5.12 33.29
N SER A 410 6.59 6.01 34.26
CA SER A 410 6.04 7.37 34.22
C SER A 410 6.85 8.30 33.31
N PRO A 411 6.25 8.87 32.25
CA PRO A 411 6.94 9.75 31.31
C PRO A 411 7.62 10.96 31.96
N ARG A 412 7.03 11.47 33.05
CA ARG A 412 7.54 12.61 33.82
C ARG A 412 8.90 12.37 34.45
N THR A 413 9.33 11.11 34.55
CA THR A 413 10.60 10.73 35.18
C THR A 413 11.73 10.47 34.18
N TRP A 414 11.44 10.48 32.88
CA TRP A 414 12.44 10.20 31.86
C TRP A 414 13.32 11.41 31.58
N SER A 415 14.63 11.19 31.52
CA SER A 415 15.54 12.17 30.93
C SER A 415 15.28 12.30 29.42
N ARG A 416 15.76 13.39 28.81
CA ARG A 416 15.67 13.56 27.34
C ARG A 416 16.35 12.42 26.58
N GLU A 417 17.49 11.95 27.07
CA GLU A 417 18.23 10.81 26.51
C GLU A 417 17.45 9.49 26.61
N THR A 418 16.80 9.25 27.76
CA THR A 418 15.94 8.08 27.94
C THR A 418 14.78 8.13 26.95
N ARG A 419 14.11 9.27 26.84
CA ARG A 419 13.01 9.46 25.90
C ARG A 419 13.45 9.21 24.45
N ALA A 420 14.60 9.74 24.05
CA ALA A 420 15.16 9.51 22.71
C ALA A 420 15.45 8.03 22.45
N THR A 421 15.99 7.31 23.44
CA THR A 421 16.23 5.86 23.36
C THR A 421 14.93 5.07 23.21
N LEU A 422 13.87 5.44 23.95
CA LEU A 422 12.56 4.80 23.86
C LEU A 422 11.91 5.02 22.50
N ILE A 423 11.99 6.24 21.95
CA ILE A 423 11.51 6.56 20.60
C ILE A 423 12.26 5.72 19.56
N LYS A 424 13.61 5.72 19.63
CA LYS A 424 14.46 4.90 18.74
C LYS A 424 14.09 3.41 18.82
N THR A 425 13.76 2.91 20.01
CA THR A 425 13.32 1.51 20.21
C THR A 425 11.95 1.24 19.62
N GLN A 426 10.99 2.11 19.86
CA GLN A 426 9.66 1.97 19.30
C GLN A 426 9.70 1.98 17.76
N ASP A 427 10.47 2.89 17.18
CA ASP A 427 10.64 2.99 15.73
C ASP A 427 11.38 1.77 15.16
N ALA A 428 12.39 1.25 15.85
CA ALA A 428 13.05 0.00 15.47
C ALA A 428 12.08 -1.19 15.49
N LEU A 429 11.24 -1.34 16.52
CA LEU A 429 10.23 -2.40 16.59
C LEU A 429 9.17 -2.26 15.49
N ARG A 430 8.73 -1.03 15.16
CA ARG A 430 7.75 -0.79 14.09
C ARG A 430 8.32 -1.10 12.72
N ARG A 431 9.55 -0.67 12.44
CA ARG A 431 10.20 -0.81 11.14
C ARG A 431 10.78 -2.20 10.90
N LEU A 432 11.46 -2.77 11.89
CA LEU A 432 12.16 -4.06 11.79
C LEU A 432 11.29 -5.22 12.29
N GLY A 433 10.20 -4.96 12.99
CA GLY A 433 9.31 -5.97 13.57
C GLY A 433 8.92 -7.10 12.63
N PRO A 434 8.39 -6.81 11.42
CA PRO A 434 8.01 -7.86 10.46
C PRO A 434 9.19 -8.77 10.08
N VAL A 435 10.36 -8.19 9.79
CA VAL A 435 11.57 -8.93 9.44
C VAL A 435 12.07 -9.77 10.63
N LEU A 436 11.97 -9.25 11.86
CA LEU A 436 12.33 -9.99 13.07
C LEU A 436 11.39 -11.19 13.31
N VAL A 437 10.10 -11.08 12.97
CA VAL A 437 9.14 -12.20 13.06
C VAL A 437 9.46 -13.27 12.02
N GLU A 438 9.72 -12.89 10.76
CA GLU A 438 10.09 -13.82 9.68
C GLU A 438 11.35 -14.62 10.02
N ASN A 439 12.31 -14.01 10.73
CA ASN A 439 13.55 -14.66 11.16
C ASN A 439 13.44 -15.38 12.52
N GLY A 440 12.25 -15.44 13.13
CA GLY A 440 12.03 -16.11 14.43
C GLY A 440 12.70 -15.43 15.63
N LEU A 441 13.09 -14.16 15.49
CA LEU A 441 13.66 -13.34 16.56
C LEU A 441 12.57 -12.67 17.41
N LEU A 442 11.40 -12.43 16.83
CA LEU A 442 10.16 -12.07 17.52
C LEU A 442 9.10 -13.15 17.28
N SER A 443 8.13 -13.29 18.19
CA SER A 443 6.95 -14.12 17.93
C SER A 443 5.96 -13.35 17.06
N GLN A 444 5.16 -14.09 16.28
CA GLN A 444 4.02 -13.52 15.58
C GLN A 444 2.95 -13.08 16.58
#